data_AF-A0A7X0DAD9-F1
#
_entry.id   AF-A0A7X0DAD9-F1
#
_cell.length_a   1.000
_cell.length_b   1.000
_cell.length_c   1.000
_cell.angle_alpha   90.00
_cell.angle_beta   90.00
_cell.angle_gamma   90.00
#
_symmetry.space_group_name_H-M   'P 1'
#
loop_
_entity.id
_entity.type
_entity.pdbx_description
1 polymer ?
#
loop_
_entity_poly.entity_id
_entity_poly.type
_entity_poly.pdbx_seq_one_letter_code
_entity_poly.pdbx_strand_id
1 'polypeptide(L)' 'MLLAKSPLTKGQQQLLQHWATINDWSNRVQTKIIRLARTIADLTEAEHITDEALWKAMAFRRIKEGRQERNMKGWC' A
#
# COMPACT_ATOMS: atom_id res chain seq x y z
N MET A 1 -11.61 7.80 -12.38
CA MET A 1 -10.54 7.56 -11.37
C MET A 1 -10.25 6.06 -11.29
N LEU A 2 -8.97 5.64 -11.24
CA LEU A 2 -8.53 4.23 -11.22
C LEU A 2 -9.17 3.37 -10.10
N LEU A 3 -9.65 4.00 -9.02
CA LEU A 3 -10.37 3.33 -7.92
C LEU A 3 -11.71 2.71 -8.35
N ALA A 4 -12.28 3.13 -9.48
CA ALA A 4 -13.54 2.58 -10.00
C ALA A 4 -13.40 1.16 -10.56
N LYS A 5 -12.17 0.68 -10.84
CA LYS A 5 -11.97 -0.61 -11.53
C LYS A 5 -11.71 -1.81 -10.61
N SER A 6 -11.55 -1.63 -9.30
CA SER A 6 -11.49 -2.75 -8.36
C SER A 6 -11.57 -2.26 -6.91
N PRO A 7 -12.76 -2.25 -6.29
CA PRO A 7 -12.87 -1.92 -4.87
C PRO A 7 -12.17 -3.00 -4.03
N LEU A 8 -11.54 -2.58 -2.93
CA LEU A 8 -11.04 -3.53 -1.93
C LEU A 8 -12.20 -4.31 -1.32
N THR A 9 -11.98 -5.59 -1.03
CA THR A 9 -12.93 -6.39 -0.23
C THR A 9 -13.03 -5.84 1.19
N LYS A 10 -14.09 -6.18 1.94
CA LYS A 10 -14.24 -5.77 3.35
C LYS A 10 -13.04 -6.21 4.21
N GLY A 11 -12.53 -7.42 3.99
CA GLY A 11 -11.36 -7.93 4.70
C GLY A 11 -10.09 -7.13 4.40
N GLN A 12 -9.85 -6.80 3.12
CA GLN A 12 -8.74 -5.95 2.71
C GLN A 12 -8.83 -4.54 3.28
N GLN A 13 -10.04 -3.96 3.33
CA GLN A 13 -10.27 -2.66 3.96
C GLN A 13 -9.94 -2.69 5.46
N GLN A 14 -10.43 -3.71 6.18
CA GLN A 14 -10.13 -3.88 7.61
C GLN A 14 -8.64 -4.05 7.86
N LEU A 15 -7.96 -4.87 7.05
CA LEU A 15 -6.51 -5.06 7.14
C LEU A 15 -5.77 -3.73 6.92
N LEU A 16 -6.12 -2.99 5.85
CA LEU A 16 -5.49 -1.71 5.55
C LEU A 16 -5.73 -0.69 6.67
N GLN A 17 -6.94 -0.62 7.23
CA GLN A 17 -7.24 0.29 8.34
C GLN A 17 -6.47 -0.06 9.61
N HIS A 18 -6.34 -1.35 9.93
CA HIS A 18 -5.57 -1.82 11.07
C HIS A 18 -4.10 -1.37 10.97
N TRP A 19 -3.45 -1.63 9.83
CA TRP A 19 -2.06 -1.21 9.60
C TRP A 19 -1.91 0.30 9.50
N ALA A 20 -2.89 0.98 8.90
CA ALA A 20 -2.89 2.44 8.83
C ALA A 20 -2.95 3.07 10.22
N THR A 21 -3.73 2.50 11.14
CA THR A 21 -3.81 2.97 12.53
C THR A 21 -2.48 2.76 13.26
N ILE A 22 -1.90 1.56 13.14
CA ILE A 22 -0.64 1.22 13.83
C ILE A 22 0.55 2.10 13.38
N ASN A 23 0.55 2.53 12.12
CA ASN A 23 1.69 3.24 11.52
C ASN A 23 1.35 4.71 11.18
N ASP A 24 0.24 5.23 11.69
CA ASP A 24 -0.26 6.60 11.44
C ASP A 24 -0.32 7.00 9.95
N TRP A 25 -0.86 6.10 9.12
CA TRP A 25 -0.98 6.34 7.68
C TRP A 25 -2.18 7.20 7.35
N SER A 26 -1.90 8.44 6.94
CA SER A 26 -2.91 9.32 6.35
C SER A 26 -3.68 8.67 5.20
N ASN A 27 -4.91 9.15 4.95
CA ASN A 27 -5.72 8.73 3.81
C ASN A 27 -4.98 8.81 2.46
N ARG A 28 -4.08 9.80 2.32
CA ARG A 28 -3.24 9.95 1.13
C ARG A 28 -2.25 8.79 0.99
N VAL A 29 -1.67 8.32 2.09
CA VAL A 29 -0.81 7.14 2.12
C VAL A 29 -1.61 5.90 1.76
N GLN A 30 -2.77 5.69 2.38
CA GLN A 30 -3.64 4.54 2.09
C GLN A 30 -4.02 4.50 0.60
N THR A 31 -4.38 5.65 0.02
CA THR A 31 -4.67 5.77 -1.41
C THR A 31 -3.47 5.38 -2.29
N LYS A 32 -2.24 5.76 -1.91
CA LYS A 32 -1.03 5.36 -2.64
C LYS A 32 -0.78 3.86 -2.56
N ILE A 33 -1.02 3.25 -1.39
CA ILE A 33 -0.91 1.80 -1.19
C ILE A 33 -1.92 1.07 -2.09
N ILE A 34 -3.18 1.51 -2.10
CA ILE A 34 -4.23 0.91 -2.96
C ILE A 34 -3.85 1.00 -4.44
N ARG A 35 -3.34 2.15 -4.89
CA ARG A 35 -2.87 2.32 -6.27
C ARG A 35 -1.72 1.38 -6.61
N LEU A 36 -0.75 1.25 -5.72
CA LEU A 36 0.38 0.35 -5.92
C LEU A 36 -0.06 -1.12 -5.93
N ALA A 37 -0.96 -1.50 -5.03
CA ALA A 37 -1.55 -2.84 -5.00
C ALA A 37 -2.30 -3.14 -6.31
N ARG A 38 -3.04 -2.15 -6.85
CA ARG A 38 -3.68 -2.31 -8.16
C ARG A 38 -2.66 -2.51 -9.27
N THR A 39 -1.60 -1.71 -9.31
CA THR A 39 -0.52 -1.89 -10.30
C THR A 39 0.13 -3.26 -10.18
N ILE A 40 0.36 -3.78 -8.97
CA ILE A 40 0.93 -5.12 -8.78
C ILE A 40 -0.03 -6.20 -9.32
N ALA A 41 -1.33 -6.07 -9.03
CA ALA A 41 -2.35 -6.99 -9.54
C ALA A 41 -2.44 -6.93 -11.08
N ASP A 42 -2.41 -5.73 -11.67
CA ASP A 42 -2.40 -5.54 -13.12
C ASP A 42 -1.18 -6.23 -13.78
N LEU A 43 0.01 -6.13 -13.15
CA LEU A 43 1.23 -6.79 -13.64
C LEU A 43 1.17 -8.33 -13.56
N THR A 44 0.29 -8.88 -12.72
CA THR A 44 0.03 -10.33 -12.63
C THR A 44 -1.24 -10.73 -13.37
N GLU A 45 -1.78 -9.86 -14.23
CA GLU A 45 -3.03 -10.08 -14.98
C GLU A 45 -4.24 -10.40 -14.10
N ALA A 46 -4.20 -9.99 -12.82
CA ALA A 46 -5.30 -10.24 -11.89
C ALA A 46 -6.43 -9.24 -12.10
N GLU A 47 -7.65 -9.75 -12.24
CA GLU A 47 -8.84 -8.92 -12.44
C GLU A 47 -9.10 -8.00 -11.23
N HIS A 48 -8.78 -8.46 -10.02
CA HIS A 48 -9.01 -7.75 -8.77
C HIS A 48 -7.72 -7.53 -7.97
N ILE A 49 -7.75 -6.58 -7.04
CA ILE A 49 -6.66 -6.45 -6.05
C ILE A 49 -6.67 -7.70 -5.18
N THR A 50 -5.58 -8.46 -5.21
CA THR A 50 -5.40 -9.63 -4.33
C THR A 50 -4.83 -9.20 -2.98
N ASP A 51 -5.03 -10.05 -1.97
CA ASP A 51 -4.45 -9.83 -0.63
C ASP A 51 -2.92 -9.77 -0.70
N GLU A 52 -2.32 -10.59 -1.56
CA GLU A 52 -0.88 -10.61 -1.81
C GLU A 52 -0.40 -9.27 -2.41
N ALA A 53 -1.12 -8.73 -3.40
CA ALA A 53 -0.77 -7.44 -4.00
C ALA A 53 -0.87 -6.30 -2.99
N LEU A 54 -1.88 -6.32 -2.12
CA LEU A 54 -2.03 -5.36 -1.03
C LEU A 54 -0.91 -5.48 0.00
N TRP A 55 -0.55 -6.70 0.39
CA TRP A 55 0.58 -6.96 1.31
C TRP A 55 1.91 -6.47 0.74
N LYS A 56 2.20 -6.81 -0.53
CA LYS A 56 3.41 -6.35 -1.23
C LYS A 56 3.48 -4.83 -1.30
N ALA A 57 2.37 -4.15 -1.57
CA ALA A 57 2.31 -2.69 -1.59
C ALA A 57 2.60 -2.06 -0.21
N MET A 58 2.07 -2.63 0.87
CA MET A 58 2.35 -2.18 2.24
C MET A 58 3.82 -2.42 2.62
N ALA A 59 4.37 -3.59 2.31
CA ALA A 59 5.78 -3.92 2.56
C ALA A 59 6.73 -2.98 1.80
N PHE A 60 6.43 -2.69 0.53
CA PHE A 60 7.21 -1.77 -0.29
C PHE A 60 7.31 -0.37 0.33
N ARG A 61 6.22 0.11 0.96
CA ARG A 61 6.22 1.38 1.68
C ARG A 61 7.18 1.38 2.86
N ARG A 62 7.13 0.34 3.70
CA ARG A 62 8.02 0.21 4.89
C ARG A 62 9.50 0.19 4.48
N ILE A 63 9.82 -0.49 3.37
CA ILE A 63 11.17 -0.48 2.79
C ILE A 63 11.58 0.93 2.37
N LYS A 64 10.67 1.70 1.75
CA LYS A 64 10.94 3.08 1.34
C LYS A 64 11.18 4.01 2.53
N GLU A 65 10.39 3.89 3.59
CA GLU A 65 10.59 4.65 4.82
C GLU A 65 11.95 4.35 5.47
N GLY A 66 12.28 3.06 5.64
CA GLY A 66 13.59 2.68 6.18
C GLY A 66 14.77 3.11 5.29
N ARG A 67 14.57 3.33 3.98
CA ARG A 67 15.58 3.97 3.11
C ARG A 67 15.65 5.49 3.33
N GLN A 68 14.52 6.17 3.47
CA GLN A 68 14.49 7.61 3.72
C GLN A 68 15.09 7.97 5.09
N GLU A 69 14.78 7.22 6.14
CA GLU A 69 15.34 7.43 7.48
C GLU A 69 16.87 7.28 7.48
N ARG A 70 17.42 6.26 6.80
CA ARG A 70 18.87 6.07 6.69
C ARG A 70 19.56 7.20 5.94
N ASN A 71 18.96 7.68 4.85
CA ASN A 71 19.50 8.81 4.10
C ASN A 71 19.47 10.11 4.92
N MET A 72 18.45 10.32 5.77
CA MET A 72 18.38 11.49 6.65
C MET A 72 19.43 11.45 7.76
N LYS A 73 19.71 10.27 8.33
CA LYS A 73 20.75 10.09 9.35
C LYS A 73 22.19 10.23 8.81
N GLY A 74 22.40 10.04 7.51
CA GLY A 74 23.71 10.22 6.86
C GLY A 74 24.07 11.68 6.55
N TRP A 75 23.19 12.64 6.86
CA TRP A 75 23.37 14.07 6.60
C TRP A 75 23.53 14.91 7.87
N CYS A 76 23.70 14.26 9.04
CA CYS A 76 23.93 14.91 10.32
C CYS A 76 25.34 14.63 10.84
#